data_AF-A0A3E0PTC2-F1
#
_entry.id   AF-A0A3E0PTC2-F1
#
_cell.length_a   1.000
_cell.length_b   1.000
_cell.length_c   1.000
_cell.angle_alpha   90.00
_cell.angle_beta   90.00
_cell.angle_gamma   90.00
#
_symmetry.space_group_name_H-M   'P 1'
#
loop_
_entity.id
_entity.type
_entity.pdbx_description
1 polymer ?
#
loop_
_entity_poly.entity_id
_entity_poly.type
_entity_poly.pdbx_seq_one_letter_code
_entity_poly.pdbx_strand_id
1 'polypeptide(L)'
;MIDTGMNEQTFDVAIIGSGPGGCVASTFLAQKGYKVLVLERETFPRFHVGESLLPGTQPIWERMGIADELQNSGHTFKAAGEFRIGRFPDREEIYSTIGYFHNVPRADMSPRPHAYQVERAVFDKQLQDCARRHGVTVWEKTNVQEVLLEGNKAVGIRLRRNGQEQTIRPKFIIDASGRRCIMGRQLDCIEHDPIIKTSAAFGHFKGVQRDPGYRQGFFNGYFIPHGWVWFIPLAGDVMSVGTVQNQPATDDWKDKNSEEILLETINKYKFLQDRFKNAVQVGRVRGMKDLAYTTKTYYGDGWLSIGDANFFVDPLYSSGVQIAHSTADVAVNCVDEFLKNGRDMRALEKYRDYIDDYRVRVFRPMRCFYRCMRHYKTIAGYVKSTGYWFGDFNNWFLRRACCWGTGRFHRHNWTIQLMSLMGNLSAWGAPLIGLGGWDRYTKHAYTGAPLDIPKDPHGGHGSGHDFTPMTIRDDDPVEETSEVLTSAGAMEMAATSAE
;
A
#
# COMPACT_ATOMS: atom_id res chain seq x y z
N MET A 1 -33.63 -34.83 -16.33
CA MET A 1 -32.61 -33.90 -15.83
C MET A 1 -31.87 -34.65 -14.73
N ILE A 2 -30.59 -34.97 -14.95
CA ILE A 2 -29.79 -35.72 -13.99
C ILE A 2 -29.37 -34.74 -12.90
N ASP A 3 -30.01 -34.87 -11.75
CA ASP A 3 -29.61 -34.27 -10.48
C ASP A 3 -28.25 -34.89 -10.09
N THR A 4 -27.17 -34.17 -10.38
CA THR A 4 -25.84 -34.56 -9.91
C THR A 4 -25.65 -33.95 -8.54
N GLY A 5 -26.09 -34.70 -7.52
CA GLY A 5 -25.92 -34.41 -6.10
C GLY A 5 -24.45 -34.35 -5.69
N MET A 6 -23.74 -33.31 -6.13
CA MET A 6 -22.60 -32.78 -5.39
C MET A 6 -23.19 -32.05 -4.19
N ASN A 7 -22.96 -32.55 -2.98
CA ASN A 7 -23.24 -31.83 -1.73
C ASN A 7 -22.98 -30.34 -1.95
N GLU A 8 -24.02 -29.50 -2.00
CA GLU A 8 -23.86 -28.05 -2.08
C GLU A 8 -23.11 -27.66 -0.80
N GLN A 9 -21.79 -27.47 -0.91
CA GLN A 9 -21.00 -26.88 0.16
C GLN A 9 -21.58 -25.49 0.39
N THR A 10 -22.44 -25.40 1.40
CA THR A 10 -23.08 -24.15 1.80
C THR A 10 -22.06 -23.34 2.58
N PHE A 11 -21.59 -22.26 1.96
CA PHE A 11 -20.72 -21.28 2.59
C PHE A 11 -21.58 -20.17 3.20
N ASP A 12 -21.21 -19.69 4.38
CA ASP A 12 -21.87 -18.54 5.00
C ASP A 12 -21.44 -17.25 4.30
N VAL A 13 -20.14 -17.11 4.01
CA VAL A 13 -19.56 -15.93 3.37
C VAL A 13 -18.67 -16.33 2.21
N ALA A 14 -18.84 -15.69 1.05
CA ALA A 14 -17.87 -15.75 -0.03
C ALA A 14 -17.11 -14.42 -0.17
N ILE A 15 -15.80 -14.49 -0.39
CA ILE A 15 -14.93 -13.34 -0.58
C ILE A 15 -14.31 -13.42 -1.96
N ILE A 16 -14.45 -12.35 -2.74
CA ILE A 16 -13.93 -12.26 -4.11
C ILE A 16 -12.55 -11.62 -4.05
N GLY A 17 -11.49 -12.41 -4.21
CA GLY A 17 -10.09 -11.98 -4.15
C GLY A 17 -9.37 -12.38 -2.86
N SER A 18 -8.16 -12.92 -3.01
CA SER A 18 -7.28 -13.37 -1.93
C SER A 18 -6.10 -12.42 -1.71
N GLY A 19 -6.26 -11.13 -2.02
CA GLY A 19 -5.30 -10.10 -1.64
C GLY A 19 -5.33 -9.79 -0.13
N PRO A 20 -4.53 -8.82 0.35
CA PRO A 20 -4.38 -8.57 1.78
C PRO A 20 -5.69 -8.36 2.55
N GLY A 21 -6.62 -7.56 2.01
CA GLY A 21 -7.93 -7.34 2.64
C GLY A 21 -8.81 -8.60 2.67
N GLY A 22 -8.78 -9.39 1.59
CA GLY A 22 -9.54 -10.65 1.52
C GLY A 22 -9.04 -11.70 2.50
N CYS A 23 -7.71 -11.80 2.69
CA CYS A 23 -7.10 -12.69 3.69
C CYS A 23 -7.44 -12.27 5.13
N VAL A 24 -7.41 -10.97 5.44
CA VAL A 24 -7.83 -10.45 6.75
C VAL A 24 -9.31 -10.78 7.00
N ALA A 25 -10.18 -10.43 6.04
CA ALA A 25 -11.62 -10.63 6.18
C ALA A 25 -11.99 -12.11 6.36
N SER A 26 -11.41 -12.99 5.54
CA SER A 26 -11.67 -14.43 5.62
C SER A 26 -11.16 -15.05 6.92
N THR A 27 -9.95 -14.68 7.35
CA THR A 27 -9.37 -15.18 8.60
C THR A 27 -10.23 -14.82 9.80
N PHE A 28 -10.63 -13.54 9.94
CA PHE A 28 -11.44 -13.11 11.08
C PHE A 28 -12.87 -13.64 11.05
N LEU A 29 -13.48 -13.83 9.87
CA LEU A 29 -14.77 -14.50 9.75
C LEU A 29 -14.69 -15.98 10.13
N ALA A 30 -13.62 -16.67 9.73
CA ALA A 30 -13.39 -18.07 10.12
C ALA A 30 -13.17 -18.19 11.63
N GLN A 31 -12.40 -17.29 12.25
CA GLN A 31 -12.24 -17.21 13.71
C GLN A 31 -13.57 -16.97 14.46
N LYS A 32 -14.56 -16.31 13.81
CA LYS A 32 -15.92 -16.15 14.34
C LYS A 32 -16.83 -17.36 14.10
N GLY A 33 -16.33 -18.43 13.47
CA GLY A 33 -17.04 -19.69 13.26
C GLY A 33 -17.81 -19.78 11.93
N TYR A 34 -17.63 -18.84 11.00
CA TYR A 34 -18.28 -18.90 9.68
C TYR A 34 -17.58 -19.85 8.72
N LYS A 35 -18.36 -20.54 7.86
CA LYS A 35 -17.82 -21.26 6.71
C LYS A 35 -17.49 -20.28 5.59
N VAL A 36 -16.21 -19.98 5.39
CA VAL A 36 -15.75 -18.97 4.44
C VAL A 36 -15.15 -19.61 3.19
N LEU A 37 -15.56 -19.09 2.02
CA LEU A 37 -14.95 -19.37 0.73
C LEU A 37 -14.25 -18.12 0.18
N VAL A 38 -12.99 -18.25 -0.22
CA VAL A 38 -12.25 -17.22 -0.97
C VAL A 38 -12.11 -17.67 -2.42
N LEU A 39 -12.50 -16.80 -3.34
CA LEU A 39 -12.42 -17.00 -4.79
C LEU A 39 -11.28 -16.15 -5.36
N GLU A 40 -10.18 -16.79 -5.74
CA GLU A 40 -8.99 -16.13 -6.29
C GLU A 40 -8.77 -16.54 -7.75
N ARG A 41 -8.52 -15.56 -8.61
CA ARG A 41 -8.41 -15.78 -10.05
C ARG A 41 -7.02 -16.30 -10.44
N GLU A 42 -5.98 -15.93 -9.70
CA GLU A 42 -4.60 -16.30 -9.95
C GLU A 42 -4.18 -17.49 -9.07
N THR A 43 -3.02 -18.07 -9.37
CA THR A 43 -2.34 -19.02 -8.46
C THR A 43 -1.24 -18.27 -7.74
N PHE A 44 -1.14 -18.49 -6.43
CA PHE A 44 -0.10 -17.84 -5.63
C PHE A 44 1.16 -18.73 -5.58
N PRO A 45 2.37 -18.14 -5.48
CA PRO A 45 2.67 -16.71 -5.42
C PRO A 45 2.45 -15.98 -6.76
N ARG A 46 1.97 -14.73 -6.71
CA ARG A 46 1.74 -13.88 -7.88
C ARG A 46 2.26 -12.46 -7.71
N PHE A 47 2.78 -11.87 -8.78
CA PHE A 47 3.24 -10.49 -8.76
C PHE A 47 2.10 -9.51 -8.37
N HIS A 48 2.42 -8.51 -7.55
CA HIS A 48 1.56 -7.35 -7.28
C HIS A 48 2.41 -6.15 -6.82
N VAL A 49 1.96 -4.92 -7.07
CA VAL A 49 2.64 -3.70 -6.58
C VAL A 49 2.08 -3.25 -5.22
N GLY A 50 2.83 -2.45 -4.47
CA GLY A 50 2.42 -1.96 -3.14
C GLY A 50 3.20 -2.67 -2.04
N GLU A 51 4.52 -2.52 -2.10
CA GLU A 51 5.50 -3.31 -1.36
C GLU A 51 5.95 -2.64 -0.06
N SER A 52 5.77 -1.32 0.05
CA SER A 52 6.08 -0.58 1.26
C SER A 52 4.89 -0.61 2.21
N LEU A 53 5.08 -1.21 3.40
CA LEU A 53 4.02 -1.35 4.40
C LEU A 53 4.07 -0.25 5.46
N LEU A 54 3.02 -0.18 6.27
CA LEU A 54 2.90 0.73 7.39
C LEU A 54 2.67 -0.06 8.69
N PRO A 55 3.19 0.44 9.81
CA PRO A 55 3.16 -0.31 11.07
C PRO A 55 1.75 -0.42 11.65
N GLY A 56 0.78 0.39 11.19
CA GLY A 56 -0.63 0.28 11.57
C GLY A 56 -1.31 -1.06 11.24
N THR A 57 -0.64 -1.94 10.49
CA THR A 57 -1.10 -3.30 10.18
C THR A 57 -0.70 -4.34 11.24
N GLN A 58 0.28 -4.05 12.09
CA GLN A 58 0.80 -4.99 13.11
C GLN A 58 -0.28 -5.52 14.07
N PRO A 59 -1.19 -4.69 14.64
CA PRO A 59 -2.23 -5.22 15.53
C PRO A 59 -3.19 -6.21 14.83
N ILE A 60 -3.36 -6.07 13.51
CA ILE A 60 -4.21 -6.99 12.73
C ILE A 60 -3.46 -8.31 12.50
N TRP A 61 -2.17 -8.26 12.18
CA TRP A 61 -1.34 -9.46 12.05
C TRP A 61 -1.19 -10.25 13.35
N GLU A 62 -1.16 -9.56 14.50
CA GLU A 62 -1.16 -10.19 15.82
C GLU A 62 -2.46 -10.96 16.06
N ARG A 63 -3.62 -10.34 15.79
CA ARG A 63 -4.92 -11.01 15.89
C ARG A 63 -5.10 -12.15 14.87
N MET A 64 -4.45 -12.04 13.71
CA MET A 64 -4.39 -13.13 12.73
C MET A 64 -3.41 -14.25 13.15
N GLY A 65 -2.53 -14.03 14.13
CA GLY A 65 -1.51 -15.00 14.53
C GLY A 65 -0.38 -15.18 13.50
N ILE A 66 -0.11 -14.18 12.66
CA ILE A 66 0.93 -14.24 11.60
C ILE A 66 2.09 -13.27 11.83
N ALA A 67 2.02 -12.41 12.84
CA ALA A 67 3.00 -11.33 13.01
C ALA A 67 4.44 -11.84 13.22
N ASP A 68 4.64 -12.91 13.99
CA ASP A 68 5.97 -13.54 14.19
C ASP A 68 6.52 -14.16 12.90
N GLU A 69 5.66 -14.84 12.13
CA GLU A 69 6.05 -15.41 10.84
C GLU A 69 6.49 -14.31 9.86
N LEU A 70 5.75 -13.20 9.79
CA LEU A 70 6.12 -12.07 8.96
C LEU A 70 7.44 -11.43 9.40
N GLN A 71 7.66 -11.29 10.71
CA GLN A 71 8.92 -10.78 11.27
C GLN A 71 10.12 -11.66 10.91
N ASN A 72 9.94 -12.99 10.90
CA ASN A 72 11.01 -13.95 10.66
C ASN A 72 11.19 -14.33 9.17
N SER A 73 10.40 -13.75 8.27
CA SER A 73 10.38 -14.16 6.86
C SER A 73 11.40 -13.47 5.94
N GLY A 74 12.33 -12.69 6.52
CA GLY A 74 13.41 -12.05 5.76
C GLY A 74 12.99 -10.85 4.92
N HIS A 75 11.77 -10.33 5.10
CA HIS A 75 11.36 -9.05 4.51
C HIS A 75 12.29 -7.92 4.98
N THR A 76 12.53 -6.94 4.12
CA THR A 76 13.41 -5.82 4.48
C THR A 76 12.76 -4.98 5.57
N PHE A 77 13.45 -4.81 6.69
CA PHE A 77 12.97 -3.99 7.81
C PHE A 77 12.84 -2.52 7.41
N LYS A 78 11.70 -1.91 7.74
CA LYS A 78 11.40 -0.50 7.45
C LYS A 78 11.15 0.27 8.74
N ALA A 79 12.15 1.05 9.15
CA ALA A 79 12.06 1.92 10.32
C ALA A 79 11.41 3.28 10.06
N ALA A 80 11.42 3.74 8.80
CA ALA A 80 11.03 5.09 8.44
C ALA A 80 10.67 5.22 6.95
N GLY A 81 10.05 6.35 6.63
CA GLY A 81 9.98 6.87 5.26
C GLY A 81 10.73 8.20 5.17
N GLU A 82 11.43 8.42 4.06
CA GLU A 82 12.12 9.67 3.78
C GLU A 82 11.56 10.32 2.51
N PHE A 83 11.20 11.59 2.63
CA PHE A 83 10.78 12.41 1.50
C PHE A 83 11.90 13.36 1.11
N ARG A 84 12.26 13.31 -0.17
CA ARG A 84 13.32 14.05 -0.81
C ARG A 84 12.72 14.99 -1.85
N ILE A 85 13.29 16.18 -2.01
CA ILE A 85 12.91 17.11 -3.07
C ILE A 85 14.11 17.28 -3.99
N GLY A 86 13.95 16.81 -5.23
CA GLY A 86 14.88 17.07 -6.30
C GLY A 86 14.66 18.48 -6.84
N ARG A 87 15.48 19.44 -6.40
CA ARG A 87 15.30 20.86 -6.76
C ARG A 87 15.79 21.17 -8.17
N PHE A 88 16.89 20.57 -8.60
CA PHE A 88 17.53 20.88 -9.88
C PHE A 88 17.84 19.57 -10.61
N PRO A 89 17.39 19.39 -11.87
CA PRO A 89 17.66 18.17 -12.61
C PRO A 89 19.16 17.89 -12.82
N ASP A 90 19.99 18.92 -12.86
CA ASP A 90 21.43 18.86 -13.09
C ASP A 90 22.29 18.83 -11.81
N ARG A 91 21.69 18.87 -10.61
CA ARG A 91 22.44 18.87 -9.34
C ARG A 91 22.08 17.71 -8.43
N GLU A 92 22.98 17.42 -7.51
CA GLU A 92 22.80 16.44 -6.43
C GLU A 92 22.10 17.04 -5.19
N GLU A 93 21.81 18.34 -5.18
CA GLU A 93 21.16 19.04 -4.06
C GLU A 93 19.77 18.45 -3.79
N ILE A 94 19.64 17.75 -2.66
CA ILE A 94 18.39 17.17 -2.18
C ILE A 94 18.04 17.80 -0.84
N TYR A 95 16.86 18.40 -0.75
CA TYR A 95 16.24 18.69 0.55
C TYR A 95 15.52 17.43 1.03
N SER A 96 15.79 16.96 2.25
CA SER A 96 15.17 15.75 2.79
C SER A 96 14.52 15.95 4.15
N THR A 97 13.50 15.14 4.40
CA THR A 97 12.77 15.01 5.65
C THR A 97 12.58 13.52 5.94
N ILE A 98 12.82 13.10 7.17
CA ILE A 98 12.64 11.71 7.60
C ILE A 98 11.48 11.63 8.59
N GLY A 99 10.61 10.62 8.43
CA GLY A 99 9.60 10.25 9.41
C GLY A 99 9.82 8.85 9.97
N TYR A 100 10.25 8.78 11.23
CA TYR A 100 10.53 7.53 11.95
C TYR A 100 9.26 6.90 12.55
N PHE A 101 9.26 5.58 12.67
CA PHE A 101 8.15 4.81 13.24
C PHE A 101 8.31 4.46 14.72
N HIS A 102 9.33 4.96 15.42
CA HIS A 102 9.74 4.53 16.77
C HIS A 102 8.60 4.39 17.83
N ASN A 103 7.45 5.02 17.63
CA ASN A 103 6.28 4.95 18.53
C ASN A 103 4.93 4.65 17.82
N VAL A 104 4.97 4.01 16.64
CA VAL A 104 3.77 3.70 15.85
C VAL A 104 3.81 2.25 15.36
N PRO A 105 2.83 1.39 15.73
CA PRO A 105 1.83 1.62 16.77
C PRO A 105 2.50 1.87 18.12
N ARG A 106 1.76 2.50 19.03
CA ARG A 106 2.24 2.67 20.40
C ARG A 106 2.42 1.30 21.07
N ALA A 107 3.30 1.23 22.06
CA ALA A 107 3.50 0.02 22.86
C ALA A 107 2.20 -0.52 23.50
N ASP A 108 1.23 0.35 23.83
CA ASP A 108 -0.10 -0.05 24.35
C ASP A 108 -1.05 -0.63 23.30
N MET A 109 -0.66 -0.57 22.01
CA MET A 109 -1.46 -0.99 20.87
C MET A 109 -0.91 -2.22 20.18
N SER A 110 0.42 -2.29 20.06
CA SER A 110 1.15 -3.48 19.62
C SER A 110 2.60 -3.33 20.06
N PRO A 111 3.26 -4.43 20.46
CA PRO A 111 4.68 -4.44 20.81
C PRO A 111 5.62 -4.12 19.64
N ARG A 112 5.15 -4.08 18.39
CA ARG A 112 5.99 -3.96 17.19
C ARG A 112 5.82 -2.59 16.49
N PRO A 113 6.64 -1.56 16.80
CA PRO A 113 6.54 -0.21 16.21
C PRO A 113 7.27 -0.09 14.85
N HIS A 114 7.16 -1.10 13.99
CA HIS A 114 7.90 -1.15 12.73
C HIS A 114 7.10 -1.80 11.60
N ALA A 115 7.56 -1.55 10.37
CA ALA A 115 6.97 -2.08 9.15
C ALA A 115 8.01 -2.82 8.32
N TYR A 116 7.57 -3.35 7.18
CA TYR A 116 8.41 -4.09 6.26
C TYR A 116 8.27 -3.54 4.84
N GLN A 117 9.32 -3.68 4.05
CA GLN A 117 9.25 -3.68 2.59
C GLN A 117 9.12 -5.14 2.16
N VAL A 118 8.04 -5.48 1.49
CA VAL A 118 7.69 -6.86 1.19
C VAL A 118 7.62 -7.10 -0.30
N GLU A 119 8.14 -8.24 -0.75
CA GLU A 119 7.74 -8.75 -2.06
C GLU A 119 6.30 -9.27 -1.96
N ARG A 120 5.38 -8.60 -2.68
CA ARG A 120 3.95 -8.90 -2.54
C ARG A 120 3.56 -10.32 -2.97
N ALA A 121 4.33 -10.96 -3.84
CA ALA A 121 4.08 -12.34 -4.22
C ALA A 121 4.23 -13.31 -3.05
N VAL A 122 5.27 -13.11 -2.23
CA VAL A 122 5.54 -13.88 -1.01
C VAL A 122 4.58 -13.46 0.09
N PHE A 123 4.46 -12.16 0.34
CA PHE A 123 3.60 -11.63 1.42
C PHE A 123 2.12 -12.01 1.25
N ASP A 124 1.55 -11.87 0.05
CA ASP A 124 0.15 -12.24 -0.19
C ASP A 124 -0.06 -13.76 0.01
N LYS A 125 0.94 -14.60 -0.32
CA LYS A 125 0.92 -16.05 -0.09
C LYS A 125 0.95 -16.41 1.39
N GLN A 126 1.81 -15.75 2.19
CA GLN A 126 1.84 -15.94 3.64
C GLN A 126 0.48 -15.61 4.27
N LEU A 127 -0.15 -14.50 3.86
CA LEU A 127 -1.50 -14.14 4.32
C LEU A 127 -2.56 -15.18 3.90
N GLN A 128 -2.49 -15.68 2.68
CA GLN A 128 -3.41 -16.72 2.19
C GLN A 128 -3.23 -18.05 2.93
N ASP A 129 -1.99 -18.45 3.21
CA ASP A 129 -1.69 -19.66 3.97
C ASP A 129 -2.14 -19.53 5.43
N CYS A 130 -2.02 -18.34 6.03
CA CYS A 130 -2.63 -18.03 7.32
C CYS A 130 -4.17 -18.20 7.29
N ALA A 131 -4.84 -17.68 6.25
CA ALA A 131 -6.28 -17.88 6.11
C ALA A 131 -6.63 -19.38 6.01
N ARG A 132 -5.90 -20.16 5.21
CA ARG A 132 -6.09 -21.63 5.12
C ARG A 132 -5.92 -22.33 6.46
N ARG A 133 -4.92 -21.96 7.26
CA ARG A 133 -4.71 -22.51 8.62
C ARG A 133 -5.88 -22.26 9.57
N HIS A 134 -6.64 -21.19 9.34
CA HIS A 134 -7.87 -20.88 10.08
C HIS A 134 -9.12 -21.60 9.53
N GLY A 135 -8.97 -22.55 8.59
CA GLY A 135 -10.08 -23.32 8.04
C GLY A 135 -10.80 -22.66 6.86
N VAL A 136 -10.27 -21.56 6.32
CA VAL A 136 -10.83 -20.90 5.13
C VAL A 136 -10.63 -21.80 3.91
N THR A 137 -11.71 -22.03 3.16
CA THR A 137 -11.62 -22.69 1.84
C THR A 137 -11.18 -21.68 0.80
N VAL A 138 -10.07 -21.95 0.09
CA VAL A 138 -9.57 -21.06 -0.97
C VAL A 138 -9.62 -21.78 -2.31
N TRP A 139 -10.37 -21.24 -3.27
CA TRP A 139 -10.38 -21.68 -4.65
C TRP A 139 -9.57 -20.72 -5.51
N GLU A 140 -8.35 -21.11 -5.85
CA GLU A 140 -7.53 -20.45 -6.86
C GLU A 140 -8.02 -20.78 -8.29
N LYS A 141 -7.46 -20.11 -9.30
CA LYS A 141 -7.84 -20.24 -10.71
C LYS A 141 -9.36 -20.15 -10.93
N THR A 142 -10.02 -19.32 -10.12
CA THR A 142 -11.47 -19.17 -10.10
C THR A 142 -11.83 -17.73 -10.43
N ASN A 143 -12.36 -17.52 -11.64
CA ASN A 143 -12.71 -16.19 -12.11
C ASN A 143 -14.18 -15.90 -11.82
N VAL A 144 -14.44 -14.97 -10.90
CA VAL A 144 -15.79 -14.41 -10.69
C VAL A 144 -16.16 -13.54 -11.89
N GLN A 145 -17.32 -13.82 -12.48
CA GLN A 145 -17.86 -13.07 -13.61
C GLN A 145 -18.86 -12.02 -13.14
N GLU A 146 -19.75 -12.37 -12.21
CA GLU A 146 -20.85 -11.52 -11.77
C GLU A 146 -21.31 -11.92 -10.35
N VAL A 147 -21.72 -10.94 -9.56
CA VAL A 147 -22.56 -11.15 -8.37
C VAL A 147 -24.02 -11.03 -8.78
N LEU A 148 -24.81 -12.09 -8.58
CA LEU A 148 -26.23 -12.09 -8.94
C LEU A 148 -27.01 -11.23 -7.95
N LEU A 149 -27.75 -10.24 -8.45
CA LEU A 149 -28.52 -9.28 -7.64
C LEU A 149 -30.02 -9.35 -7.92
N GLU A 150 -30.83 -9.26 -6.87
CA GLU A 150 -32.26 -8.95 -6.91
C GLU A 150 -32.47 -7.57 -6.29
N GLY A 151 -32.59 -6.53 -7.11
CA GLY A 151 -32.49 -5.15 -6.62
C GLY A 151 -31.10 -4.86 -6.05
N ASN A 152 -31.02 -4.46 -4.77
CA ASN A 152 -29.74 -4.26 -4.08
C ASN A 152 -29.26 -5.48 -3.28
N LYS A 153 -30.02 -6.59 -3.32
CA LYS A 153 -29.76 -7.81 -2.56
C LYS A 153 -28.90 -8.78 -3.37
N ALA A 154 -27.81 -9.24 -2.79
CA ALA A 154 -27.01 -10.28 -3.39
C ALA A 154 -27.59 -11.67 -3.10
N VAL A 155 -27.78 -12.47 -4.15
CA VAL A 155 -28.40 -13.81 -4.11
C VAL A 155 -27.48 -14.92 -4.60
N GLY A 156 -26.32 -14.58 -5.18
CA GLY A 156 -25.32 -15.57 -5.56
C GLY A 156 -24.13 -14.98 -6.30
N ILE A 157 -23.22 -15.84 -6.73
CA ILE A 157 -22.06 -15.51 -7.55
C ILE A 157 -22.03 -16.44 -8.75
N ARG A 158 -21.96 -15.88 -9.97
CA ARG A 158 -21.62 -16.64 -11.17
C ARG A 158 -20.11 -16.58 -11.39
N LEU A 159 -19.49 -17.74 -11.48
CA LEU A 159 -18.03 -17.89 -11.58
C LEU A 159 -17.66 -18.94 -12.62
N ARG A 160 -16.41 -18.87 -13.09
CA ARG A 160 -15.80 -19.90 -13.92
C ARG A 160 -14.62 -20.53 -13.18
N ARG A 161 -14.66 -21.85 -13.01
CA ARG A 161 -13.62 -22.64 -12.35
C ARG A 161 -13.39 -23.93 -13.15
N ASN A 162 -12.13 -24.31 -13.36
CA ASN A 162 -11.76 -25.50 -14.15
C ASN A 162 -12.42 -25.52 -15.55
N GLY A 163 -12.58 -24.35 -16.18
CA GLY A 163 -13.23 -24.22 -17.49
C GLY A 163 -14.76 -24.31 -17.47
N GLN A 164 -15.38 -24.59 -16.32
CA GLN A 164 -16.83 -24.73 -16.18
C GLN A 164 -17.44 -23.51 -15.49
N GLU A 165 -18.62 -23.09 -15.95
CA GLU A 165 -19.43 -22.08 -15.25
C GLU A 165 -20.20 -22.74 -14.11
N GLN A 166 -20.19 -22.08 -12.95
CA GLN A 166 -20.85 -22.54 -11.74
C GLN A 166 -21.51 -21.35 -11.06
N THR A 167 -22.57 -21.62 -10.30
CA THR A 167 -23.21 -20.63 -9.44
C THR A 167 -23.14 -21.11 -8.00
N ILE A 168 -22.72 -20.22 -7.10
CA ILE A 168 -22.76 -20.47 -5.65
C ILE A 168 -23.67 -19.44 -4.98
N ARG A 169 -24.28 -19.81 -3.85
CA ARG A 169 -25.23 -18.96 -3.11
C ARG A 169 -24.84 -18.82 -1.64
N PRO A 170 -23.79 -18.05 -1.34
CA PRO A 170 -23.42 -17.76 0.05
C PRO A 170 -24.47 -16.83 0.69
N LYS A 171 -24.51 -16.79 2.03
CA LYS A 171 -25.41 -15.87 2.75
C LYS A 171 -24.95 -14.42 2.67
N PHE A 172 -23.65 -14.19 2.48
CA PHE A 172 -23.04 -12.87 2.34
C PHE A 172 -21.86 -12.87 1.35
N ILE A 173 -21.62 -11.76 0.67
CA ILE A 173 -20.54 -11.60 -0.31
C ILE A 173 -19.66 -10.38 0.02
N ILE A 174 -18.34 -10.57 0.07
CA ILE A 174 -17.38 -9.47 0.22
C ILE A 174 -16.59 -9.32 -1.08
N ASP A 175 -16.71 -8.16 -1.73
CA ASP A 175 -15.84 -7.80 -2.85
C ASP A 175 -14.50 -7.28 -2.32
N ALA A 176 -13.47 -8.10 -2.45
CA ALA A 176 -12.08 -7.80 -2.13
C ALA A 176 -11.20 -7.85 -3.40
N SER A 177 -11.79 -7.63 -4.59
CA SER A 177 -11.17 -7.87 -5.89
C SER A 177 -10.07 -6.88 -6.28
N GLY A 178 -9.71 -5.98 -5.36
CA GLY A 178 -8.74 -4.93 -5.56
C GLY A 178 -9.20 -3.93 -6.63
N ARG A 179 -8.26 -3.42 -7.43
CA ARG A 179 -8.56 -2.48 -8.53
C ARG A 179 -9.46 -3.04 -9.63
N ARG A 180 -9.73 -4.36 -9.65
CA ARG A 180 -10.77 -4.95 -10.51
C ARG A 180 -12.19 -4.59 -10.10
N CYS A 181 -12.40 -4.11 -8.88
CA CYS A 181 -13.62 -3.43 -8.41
C CYS A 181 -14.88 -4.03 -9.04
N ILE A 182 -15.09 -5.33 -8.82
CA ILE A 182 -16.10 -6.13 -9.54
C ILE A 182 -17.49 -5.52 -9.32
N MET A 183 -17.85 -5.22 -8.07
CA MET A 183 -19.12 -4.59 -7.77
C MET A 183 -19.21 -3.17 -8.32
N GLY A 184 -18.15 -2.38 -8.22
CA GLY A 184 -18.16 -1.01 -8.74
C GLY A 184 -18.32 -0.95 -10.26
N ARG A 185 -17.75 -1.90 -11.00
CA ARG A 185 -17.95 -2.03 -12.46
C ARG A 185 -19.33 -2.57 -12.80
N GLN A 186 -19.78 -3.59 -12.08
CA GLN A 186 -21.10 -4.19 -12.31
C GLN A 186 -22.24 -3.20 -12.08
N LEU A 187 -22.09 -2.30 -11.09
CA LEU A 187 -23.05 -1.26 -10.76
C LEU A 187 -22.81 0.06 -11.50
N ASP A 188 -21.81 0.13 -12.38
CA ASP A 188 -21.39 1.34 -13.11
C ASP A 188 -21.25 2.58 -12.20
N CYS A 189 -20.55 2.41 -11.07
CA CYS A 189 -20.54 3.39 -9.99
C CYS A 189 -19.14 3.86 -9.59
N ILE A 190 -18.12 3.60 -10.42
CA ILE A 190 -16.74 4.08 -10.21
C ILE A 190 -16.64 5.54 -10.65
N GLU A 191 -16.16 6.40 -9.74
CA GLU A 191 -15.88 7.81 -9.99
C GLU A 191 -14.41 8.13 -9.78
N HIS A 192 -13.79 8.76 -10.76
CA HIS A 192 -12.42 9.23 -10.67
C HIS A 192 -12.31 10.57 -9.96
N ASP A 193 -11.19 10.78 -9.26
CA ASP A 193 -10.96 12.04 -8.56
C ASP A 193 -10.72 13.20 -9.55
N PRO A 194 -11.35 14.38 -9.36
CA PRO A 194 -11.19 15.50 -10.29
C PRO A 194 -9.84 16.21 -10.18
N ILE A 195 -9.07 15.98 -9.11
CA ILE A 195 -7.81 16.67 -8.81
C ILE A 195 -6.61 15.71 -8.86
N ILE A 196 -6.77 14.50 -8.33
CA ILE A 196 -5.74 13.46 -8.27
C ILE A 196 -5.91 12.56 -9.50
N LYS A 197 -5.36 12.96 -10.64
CA LYS A 197 -5.44 12.24 -11.90
C LYS A 197 -4.11 11.58 -12.20
N THR A 198 -3.68 10.73 -11.27
CA THR A 198 -2.33 10.18 -11.28
C THR A 198 -2.25 8.88 -12.05
N SER A 199 -1.11 8.66 -12.70
CA SER A 199 -0.71 7.41 -13.33
C SER A 199 0.68 7.02 -12.86
N ALA A 200 1.01 5.74 -12.91
CA ALA A 200 2.30 5.20 -12.50
C ALA A 200 2.96 4.33 -13.58
N ALA A 201 4.29 4.36 -13.63
CA ALA A 201 5.13 3.40 -14.36
C ALA A 201 6.24 2.90 -13.42
N PHE A 202 6.46 1.59 -13.35
CA PHE A 202 7.31 1.00 -12.32
C PHE A 202 7.90 -0.37 -12.68
N GLY A 203 9.07 -0.66 -12.12
CA GLY A 203 9.80 -1.91 -12.33
C GLY A 203 10.72 -2.26 -11.16
N HIS A 204 11.41 -3.38 -11.30
CA HIS A 204 12.39 -3.87 -10.34
C HIS A 204 13.79 -3.81 -10.94
N PHE A 205 14.77 -3.51 -10.09
CA PHE A 205 16.16 -3.36 -10.49
C PHE A 205 17.08 -3.95 -9.43
N LYS A 206 18.20 -4.54 -9.82
CA LYS A 206 19.34 -4.87 -8.94
C LYS A 206 20.44 -3.83 -9.11
N GLY A 207 21.34 -3.72 -8.13
CA GLY A 207 22.49 -2.79 -8.23
C GLY A 207 22.13 -1.30 -8.13
N VAL A 208 20.88 -0.96 -7.77
CA VAL A 208 20.50 0.42 -7.44
C VAL A 208 21.05 0.77 -6.06
N GLN A 209 21.85 1.83 -5.99
CA GLN A 209 22.52 2.23 -4.74
C GLN A 209 21.50 2.48 -3.62
N ARG A 210 21.63 1.78 -2.49
CA ARG A 210 20.87 2.03 -1.26
C ARG A 210 21.51 3.13 -0.43
N ASP A 211 20.73 3.76 0.45
CA ASP A 211 21.29 4.62 1.48
C ASP A 211 22.14 3.78 2.46
N PRO A 212 23.23 4.34 3.04
CA PRO A 212 24.12 3.57 3.89
C PRO A 212 23.53 3.28 5.29
N GLY A 213 24.07 2.24 5.94
CA GLY A 213 23.79 1.91 7.33
C GLY A 213 22.31 1.62 7.60
N TYR A 214 21.79 2.14 8.71
CA TYR A 214 20.40 1.91 9.14
C TYR A 214 19.34 2.39 8.14
N ARG A 215 19.68 3.32 7.24
CA ARG A 215 18.76 3.91 6.26
C ARG A 215 18.51 3.01 5.05
N GLN A 216 19.27 1.93 4.89
CA GLN A 216 19.18 1.04 3.72
C GLN A 216 17.80 0.41 3.49
N GLY A 217 16.96 0.30 4.53
CA GLY A 217 15.60 -0.25 4.46
C GLY A 217 14.50 0.80 4.33
N PHE A 218 14.86 2.10 4.29
CA PHE A 218 13.88 3.18 4.28
C PHE A 218 13.18 3.24 2.93
N PHE A 219 11.91 3.65 2.94
CA PHE A 219 11.27 4.13 1.74
C PHE A 219 11.88 5.50 1.38
N ASN A 220 12.24 5.73 0.11
CA ASN A 220 12.56 7.08 -0.37
C ASN A 220 11.54 7.54 -1.41
N GLY A 221 10.94 8.72 -1.19
CA GLY A 221 10.05 9.38 -2.16
C GLY A 221 10.69 10.68 -2.65
N TYR A 222 10.98 10.79 -3.94
CA TYR A 222 11.55 11.98 -4.57
C TYR A 222 10.45 12.81 -5.23
N PHE A 223 10.20 14.02 -4.75
CA PHE A 223 9.27 14.95 -5.38
C PHE A 223 9.87 15.60 -6.62
N ILE A 224 9.09 15.61 -7.70
CA ILE A 224 9.40 16.19 -9.00
C ILE A 224 8.23 17.10 -9.46
N PRO A 225 8.43 17.98 -10.45
CA PRO A 225 7.35 18.76 -11.05
C PRO A 225 6.22 17.82 -11.50
N HIS A 226 5.03 17.94 -10.92
CA HIS A 226 3.83 17.14 -11.18
C HIS A 226 3.77 15.73 -10.59
N GLY A 227 4.72 15.31 -9.74
CA GLY A 227 4.67 13.97 -9.21
C GLY A 227 5.79 13.60 -8.26
N TRP A 228 6.09 12.31 -8.20
CA TRP A 228 7.12 11.76 -7.37
C TRP A 228 7.63 10.40 -7.86
N VAL A 229 8.83 10.02 -7.43
CA VAL A 229 9.45 8.73 -7.72
C VAL A 229 9.68 7.98 -6.41
N TRP A 230 9.27 6.71 -6.32
CA TRP A 230 9.53 5.87 -5.17
C TRP A 230 10.78 5.02 -5.35
N PHE A 231 11.42 4.73 -4.23
CA PHE A 231 12.44 3.69 -4.08
C PHE A 231 12.07 2.85 -2.86
N ILE A 232 11.84 1.56 -3.10
CA ILE A 232 11.46 0.59 -2.09
C ILE A 232 12.50 -0.54 -2.11
N PRO A 233 13.39 -0.61 -1.11
CA PRO A 233 14.39 -1.67 -1.04
C PRO A 233 13.72 -2.98 -0.61
N LEU A 234 13.76 -4.00 -1.45
CA LEU A 234 13.26 -5.34 -1.18
C LEU A 234 14.40 -6.28 -0.76
N ALA A 235 14.08 -7.52 -0.40
CA ALA A 235 15.09 -8.55 -0.15
C ALA A 235 15.91 -8.88 -1.42
N GLY A 236 17.08 -9.50 -1.26
CA GLY A 236 17.88 -10.01 -2.38
C GLY A 236 18.47 -8.93 -3.31
N ASP A 237 18.82 -7.77 -2.76
CA ASP A 237 19.32 -6.58 -3.48
C ASP A 237 18.38 -6.04 -4.58
N VAL A 238 17.08 -6.37 -4.51
CA VAL A 238 16.10 -5.81 -5.42
C VAL A 238 15.62 -4.44 -4.91
N MET A 239 15.50 -3.47 -5.81
CA MET A 239 14.88 -2.18 -5.58
C MET A 239 13.64 -2.07 -6.47
N SER A 240 12.48 -1.85 -5.87
CA SER A 240 11.28 -1.41 -6.59
C SER A 240 11.34 0.10 -6.80
N VAL A 241 11.26 0.51 -8.06
CA VAL A 241 11.29 1.92 -8.47
C VAL A 241 10.12 2.23 -9.37
N GLY A 242 9.45 3.34 -9.11
CA GLY A 242 8.35 3.79 -9.93
C GLY A 242 8.12 5.28 -9.88
N THR A 243 7.69 5.84 -11.01
CA THR A 243 7.26 7.23 -11.13
C THR A 243 5.74 7.29 -11.03
N VAL A 244 5.23 8.23 -10.25
CA VAL A 244 3.80 8.60 -10.16
C VAL A 244 3.68 10.07 -10.53
N GLN A 245 2.95 10.37 -11.59
CA GLN A 245 2.75 11.75 -12.02
C GLN A 245 1.26 12.04 -12.17
N ASN A 246 0.90 13.30 -11.96
CA ASN A 246 -0.45 13.84 -12.12
C ASN A 246 -0.56 14.61 -13.44
N GLN A 247 -1.78 14.75 -13.96
CA GLN A 247 -2.03 15.63 -15.09
C GLN A 247 -1.54 17.08 -14.81
N PRO A 248 -1.03 17.79 -15.84
CA PRO A 248 -0.99 17.38 -17.26
C PRO A 248 0.20 16.49 -17.65
N ALA A 249 1.17 16.21 -16.75
CA ALA A 249 2.40 15.51 -17.12
C ALA A 249 2.18 14.08 -17.68
N THR A 250 1.10 13.42 -17.28
CA THR A 250 0.71 12.11 -17.81
C THR A 250 0.03 12.15 -19.18
N ASP A 251 -0.33 13.33 -19.69
CA ASP A 251 -0.96 13.44 -21.02
C ASP A 251 0.04 13.07 -22.13
N ASP A 252 1.34 13.31 -21.89
CA ASP A 252 2.45 12.94 -22.77
C ASP A 252 2.78 11.43 -22.73
N TRP A 253 2.11 10.65 -21.87
CA TRP A 253 2.35 9.21 -21.74
C TRP A 253 1.55 8.38 -22.76
N LYS A 254 0.64 9.00 -23.53
CA LYS A 254 -0.28 8.28 -24.42
C LYS A 254 0.45 7.48 -25.50
N ASP A 255 1.56 8.02 -26.01
CA ASP A 255 2.34 7.44 -27.10
C ASP A 255 3.60 6.69 -26.62
N LYS A 256 3.72 6.49 -25.30
CA LYS A 256 4.90 5.86 -24.68
C LYS A 256 4.52 4.59 -23.95
N ASN A 257 5.40 3.59 -24.01
CA ASN A 257 5.26 2.42 -23.16
C ASN A 257 5.75 2.71 -21.73
N SER A 258 5.42 1.84 -20.76
CA SER A 258 5.76 2.09 -19.35
C SER A 258 7.26 2.08 -19.07
N GLU A 259 8.05 1.32 -19.85
CA GLU A 259 9.51 1.27 -19.73
C GLU A 259 10.12 2.60 -20.17
N GLU A 260 9.72 3.12 -21.34
CA GLU A 260 10.12 4.44 -21.83
C GLU A 260 9.82 5.54 -20.80
N ILE A 261 8.60 5.58 -20.25
CA ILE A 261 8.19 6.58 -19.25
C ILE A 261 9.10 6.54 -18.02
N LEU A 262 9.40 5.34 -17.51
CA LEU A 262 10.21 5.18 -16.31
C LEU A 262 11.67 5.56 -16.57
N LEU A 263 12.26 5.06 -17.67
CA LEU A 263 13.65 5.33 -18.04
C LEU A 263 13.89 6.79 -18.39
N GLU A 264 12.97 7.44 -19.11
CA GLU A 264 13.04 8.89 -19.35
C GLU A 264 12.99 9.68 -18.04
N THR A 265 12.13 9.26 -17.10
CA THR A 265 12.04 9.92 -15.79
C THR A 265 13.34 9.76 -15.00
N ILE A 266 13.93 8.57 -14.97
CA ILE A 266 15.23 8.32 -14.32
C ILE A 266 16.31 9.19 -14.97
N ASN A 267 16.35 9.23 -16.31
CA ASN A 267 17.38 9.95 -17.04
C ASN A 267 17.25 11.47 -16.98
N LYS A 268 16.06 11.99 -16.70
CA LYS A 268 15.79 13.43 -16.59
C LYS A 268 16.51 14.10 -15.41
N TYR A 269 16.80 13.36 -14.34
CA TYR A 269 17.34 13.90 -13.10
C TYR A 269 18.66 13.21 -12.71
N LYS A 270 19.74 13.99 -12.57
CA LYS A 270 21.07 13.52 -12.17
C LYS A 270 21.04 12.74 -10.84
N PHE A 271 20.33 13.23 -9.83
CA PHE A 271 20.21 12.53 -8.54
C PHE A 271 19.50 11.17 -8.62
N LEU A 272 18.69 10.94 -9.66
CA LEU A 272 18.14 9.60 -9.94
C LEU A 272 19.20 8.77 -10.66
N GLN A 273 19.77 9.28 -11.76
CA GLN A 273 20.82 8.58 -12.51
C GLN A 273 21.98 8.12 -11.63
N ASP A 274 22.43 8.94 -10.67
CA ASP A 274 23.55 8.60 -9.80
C ASP A 274 23.31 7.30 -9.02
N ARG A 275 22.06 6.97 -8.66
CA ARG A 275 21.71 5.71 -8.00
C ARG A 275 21.68 4.50 -8.94
N PHE A 276 21.57 4.74 -10.25
CA PHE A 276 21.37 3.71 -11.28
C PHE A 276 22.65 3.33 -12.05
N LYS A 277 23.82 3.89 -11.70
CA LYS A 277 25.09 3.64 -12.42
C LYS A 277 25.44 2.17 -12.63
N ASN A 278 25.08 1.31 -11.67
CA ASN A 278 25.34 -0.13 -11.72
C ASN A 278 24.05 -0.95 -11.81
N ALA A 279 22.94 -0.32 -12.19
CA ALA A 279 21.63 -0.95 -12.13
C ALA A 279 21.43 -1.92 -13.30
N VAL A 280 20.72 -3.01 -13.01
CA VAL A 280 20.23 -3.96 -14.01
C VAL A 280 18.73 -4.10 -13.82
N GLN A 281 17.95 -3.97 -14.89
CA GLN A 281 16.51 -4.17 -14.83
C GLN A 281 16.18 -5.66 -14.64
N VAL A 282 15.34 -5.96 -13.65
CA VAL A 282 14.86 -7.31 -13.34
C VAL A 282 13.36 -7.38 -13.63
N GLY A 283 12.98 -8.25 -14.56
CA GLY A 283 11.60 -8.40 -14.98
C GLY A 283 11.06 -7.22 -15.78
N ARG A 284 9.73 -7.21 -15.99
CA ARG A 284 9.06 -6.22 -16.83
C ARG A 284 8.69 -4.95 -16.08
N VAL A 285 8.86 -3.80 -16.73
CA VAL A 285 8.22 -2.55 -16.30
C VAL A 285 6.72 -2.62 -16.58
N ARG A 286 5.91 -2.09 -15.67
CA ARG A 286 4.44 -2.10 -15.72
C ARG A 286 3.91 -0.69 -15.53
N GLY A 287 2.69 -0.46 -16.00
CA GLY A 287 1.99 0.81 -15.86
C GLY A 287 0.62 0.65 -15.22
N MET A 288 0.17 1.70 -14.52
CA MET A 288 -1.19 1.84 -14.01
C MET A 288 -1.70 3.24 -14.31
N LYS A 289 -2.93 3.34 -14.84
CA LYS A 289 -3.60 4.60 -15.13
C LYS A 289 -4.74 4.84 -14.15
N ASP A 290 -5.15 6.10 -14.05
CA ASP A 290 -6.32 6.57 -13.31
C ASP A 290 -6.34 5.99 -11.89
N LEU A 291 -5.28 6.30 -11.15
CA LEU A 291 -5.03 5.70 -9.85
C LEU A 291 -6.17 6.03 -8.87
N ALA A 292 -6.54 7.30 -8.74
CA ALA A 292 -7.50 7.72 -7.73
C ALA A 292 -8.96 7.55 -8.19
N TYR A 293 -9.72 6.77 -7.44
CA TYR A 293 -11.15 6.58 -7.66
C TYR A 293 -11.89 6.19 -6.37
N THR A 294 -13.19 6.36 -6.36
CA THR A 294 -14.14 5.88 -5.35
C THR A 294 -15.33 5.20 -6.02
N THR A 295 -16.02 4.30 -5.35
CA THR A 295 -17.34 3.82 -5.79
C THR A 295 -18.48 4.57 -5.09
N LYS A 296 -19.56 4.92 -5.79
CA LYS A 296 -20.77 5.52 -5.16
C LYS A 296 -21.48 4.51 -4.26
N THR A 297 -21.56 3.27 -4.72
CA THR A 297 -22.24 2.18 -4.02
C THR A 297 -21.22 1.09 -3.71
N TYR A 298 -21.11 0.72 -2.44
CA TYR A 298 -20.11 -0.23 -1.97
C TYR A 298 -20.63 -1.15 -0.86
N TYR A 299 -21.95 -1.16 -0.66
CA TYR A 299 -22.67 -2.11 0.17
C TYR A 299 -24.12 -2.22 -0.30
N GLY A 300 -24.77 -3.32 0.05
CA GLY A 300 -26.18 -3.58 -0.15
C GLY A 300 -26.63 -4.77 0.69
N ASP A 301 -27.85 -5.28 0.47
CA ASP A 301 -28.36 -6.39 1.26
C ASP A 301 -27.57 -7.68 0.95
N GLY A 302 -26.76 -8.14 1.91
CA GLY A 302 -25.94 -9.33 1.77
C GLY A 302 -24.62 -9.14 1.02
N TRP A 303 -24.16 -7.90 0.80
CA TRP A 303 -22.81 -7.67 0.25
C TRP A 303 -22.16 -6.34 0.66
N LEU A 304 -20.83 -6.27 0.59
CA LEU A 304 -20.05 -5.02 0.67
C LEU A 304 -18.71 -5.12 -0.06
N SER A 305 -18.05 -3.99 -0.31
CA SER A 305 -16.70 -3.90 -0.89
C SER A 305 -15.67 -3.39 0.11
N ILE A 306 -14.48 -4.01 0.15
CA ILE A 306 -13.34 -3.64 1.02
C ILE A 306 -12.08 -3.28 0.21
N GLY A 307 -11.15 -2.54 0.84
CA GLY A 307 -9.88 -2.15 0.23
C GLY A 307 -10.05 -1.44 -1.12
N ASP A 308 -9.16 -1.75 -2.07
CA ASP A 308 -9.17 -1.13 -3.40
C ASP A 308 -10.44 -1.44 -4.21
N ALA A 309 -11.23 -2.47 -3.87
CA ALA A 309 -12.52 -2.70 -4.52
C ALA A 309 -13.55 -1.61 -4.17
N ASN A 310 -13.27 -0.79 -3.16
CA ASN A 310 -14.10 0.31 -2.71
C ASN A 310 -13.54 1.67 -3.16
N PHE A 311 -12.26 1.94 -2.88
CA PHE A 311 -11.59 3.16 -3.34
C PHE A 311 -10.07 2.97 -3.38
N PHE A 312 -9.39 3.75 -4.23
CA PHE A 312 -7.95 3.91 -4.23
C PHE A 312 -7.61 5.39 -4.33
N VAL A 313 -6.55 5.83 -3.67
CA VAL A 313 -6.13 7.24 -3.67
C VAL A 313 -4.83 7.43 -4.47
N ASP A 314 -3.70 7.20 -3.83
CA ASP A 314 -2.35 7.43 -4.33
C ASP A 314 -1.37 6.65 -3.44
N PRO A 315 -0.30 6.04 -3.99
CA PRO A 315 0.62 5.23 -3.19
C PRO A 315 1.63 6.03 -2.34
N LEU A 316 1.62 7.37 -2.36
CA LEU A 316 2.63 8.23 -1.72
C LEU A 316 2.94 7.89 -0.26
N TYR A 317 1.90 7.65 0.54
CA TYR A 317 2.06 7.33 1.96
C TYR A 317 2.03 5.84 2.25
N SER A 318 2.12 4.97 1.24
CA SER A 318 2.15 3.51 1.43
C SER A 318 0.89 2.95 2.13
N SER A 319 -0.26 3.59 1.97
CA SER A 319 -1.46 3.31 2.78
C SER A 319 -2.34 2.17 2.26
N GLY A 320 -2.17 1.72 1.01
CA GLY A 320 -3.10 0.78 0.36
C GLY A 320 -3.32 -0.53 1.14
N VAL A 321 -2.24 -1.18 1.58
CA VAL A 321 -2.35 -2.42 2.38
C VAL A 321 -3.00 -2.16 3.74
N GLN A 322 -2.67 -1.04 4.40
CA GLN A 322 -3.31 -0.66 5.66
C GLN A 322 -4.80 -0.37 5.49
N ILE A 323 -5.21 0.27 4.39
CA ILE A 323 -6.62 0.50 4.04
C ILE A 323 -7.31 -0.85 3.84
N ALA A 324 -6.72 -1.76 3.07
CA ALA A 324 -7.28 -3.09 2.85
C ALA A 324 -7.49 -3.86 4.17
N HIS A 325 -6.52 -3.81 5.09
CA HIS A 325 -6.62 -4.44 6.41
C HIS A 325 -7.68 -3.78 7.29
N SER A 326 -7.66 -2.44 7.39
CA SER A 326 -8.55 -1.69 8.30
C SER A 326 -10.01 -1.79 7.86
N THR A 327 -10.26 -1.68 6.55
CA THR A 327 -11.62 -1.84 6.00
C THR A 327 -12.13 -3.27 6.15
N ALA A 328 -11.27 -4.28 5.97
CA ALA A 328 -11.61 -5.67 6.27
C ALA A 328 -11.97 -5.88 7.74
N ASP A 329 -11.14 -5.38 8.67
CA ASP A 329 -11.36 -5.54 10.12
C ASP A 329 -12.71 -4.97 10.58
N VAL A 330 -13.07 -3.77 10.09
CA VAL A 330 -14.37 -3.16 10.39
C VAL A 330 -15.51 -3.91 9.70
N ALA A 331 -15.34 -4.29 8.43
CA ALA A 331 -16.35 -5.02 7.66
C ALA A 331 -16.74 -6.33 8.35
N VAL A 332 -15.76 -7.10 8.85
CA VAL A 332 -16.03 -8.41 9.49
C VAL A 332 -16.98 -8.28 10.68
N ASN A 333 -16.83 -7.25 11.51
CA ASN A 333 -17.74 -7.03 12.64
C ASN A 333 -19.16 -6.64 12.17
N CYS A 334 -19.26 -5.84 11.12
CA CYS A 334 -20.55 -5.46 10.53
C CYS A 334 -21.25 -6.66 9.88
N VAL A 335 -20.50 -7.54 9.21
CA VAL A 335 -21.02 -8.77 8.60
C VAL A 335 -21.48 -9.76 9.66
N ASP A 336 -20.71 -9.93 10.74
CA ASP A 336 -21.08 -10.78 11.88
C ASP A 336 -22.39 -10.33 12.52
N GLU A 337 -22.52 -9.02 12.78
CA GLU A 337 -23.75 -8.42 13.33
C GLU A 337 -24.93 -8.59 12.37
N PHE A 338 -24.74 -8.32 11.08
CA PHE A 338 -25.77 -8.49 10.05
C PHE A 338 -26.28 -9.95 10.00
N LEU A 339 -25.37 -10.93 10.01
CA LEU A 339 -25.73 -12.35 9.92
C LEU A 339 -26.40 -12.87 11.20
N LYS A 340 -26.02 -12.39 12.39
CA LYS A 340 -26.62 -12.78 13.67
C LYS A 340 -27.99 -12.15 13.91
N ASN A 341 -28.18 -10.92 13.46
CA ASN A 341 -29.41 -10.14 13.72
C ASN A 341 -30.41 -10.20 12.56
N GLY A 342 -30.51 -11.34 11.88
CA GLY A 342 -31.55 -11.56 10.87
C GLY A 342 -31.46 -10.64 9.65
N ARG A 343 -30.23 -10.26 9.22
CA ARG A 343 -29.97 -9.36 8.08
C ARG A 343 -30.38 -7.90 8.32
N ASP A 344 -30.29 -7.40 9.56
CA ASP A 344 -30.51 -5.97 9.85
C ASP A 344 -29.47 -5.09 9.14
N MET A 345 -29.93 -4.29 8.18
CA MET A 345 -29.10 -3.38 7.37
C MET A 345 -28.36 -2.33 8.21
N ARG A 346 -28.83 -2.00 9.42
CA ARG A 346 -28.14 -1.06 10.33
C ARG A 346 -26.72 -1.49 10.63
N ALA A 347 -26.43 -2.80 10.63
CA ALA A 347 -25.09 -3.30 10.80
C ALA A 347 -24.16 -2.86 9.66
N LEU A 348 -24.65 -2.89 8.41
CA LEU A 348 -23.88 -2.46 7.23
C LEU A 348 -23.81 -0.94 7.08
N GLU A 349 -24.79 -0.20 7.61
CA GLU A 349 -24.74 1.27 7.68
C GLU A 349 -23.58 1.77 8.54
N LYS A 350 -23.18 1.04 9.60
CA LYS A 350 -21.97 1.35 10.37
C LYS A 350 -20.71 1.27 9.51
N TYR A 351 -20.65 0.30 8.60
CA TYR A 351 -19.56 0.18 7.64
C TYR A 351 -19.58 1.34 6.63
N ARG A 352 -20.75 1.75 6.14
CA ARG A 352 -20.91 2.96 5.31
C ARG A 352 -20.34 4.18 6.01
N ASP A 353 -20.77 4.45 7.23
CA ASP A 353 -20.34 5.64 7.98
C ASP A 353 -18.82 5.65 8.20
N TYR A 354 -18.25 4.48 8.48
CA TYR A 354 -16.79 4.31 8.56
C TYR A 354 -16.10 4.62 7.24
N ILE A 355 -16.58 4.08 6.12
CA ILE A 355 -15.95 4.26 4.81
C ILE A 355 -16.06 5.71 4.33
N ASP A 356 -17.23 6.34 4.46
CA ASP A 356 -17.45 7.71 4.01
C ASP A 356 -16.50 8.68 4.71
N ASP A 357 -16.37 8.55 6.02
CA ASP A 357 -15.47 9.40 6.76
C ASP A 357 -13.98 9.00 6.54
N TYR A 358 -13.65 7.70 6.33
CA TYR A 358 -12.29 7.28 5.98
C TYR A 358 -11.85 7.88 4.64
N ARG A 359 -12.71 7.82 3.63
CA ARG A 359 -12.49 8.43 2.30
C ARG A 359 -12.25 9.93 2.43
N VAL A 360 -13.06 10.65 3.21
CA VAL A 360 -12.85 12.08 3.45
C VAL A 360 -11.44 12.36 4.00
N ARG A 361 -10.96 11.52 4.91
CA ARG A 361 -9.69 11.73 5.62
C ARG A 361 -8.47 11.33 4.81
N VAL A 362 -8.68 10.51 3.80
CA VAL A 362 -7.68 10.16 2.81
C VAL A 362 -7.69 11.15 1.63
N PHE A 363 -8.81 11.37 0.97
CA PHE A 363 -8.82 12.18 -0.24
C PHE A 363 -8.55 13.66 0.04
N ARG A 364 -9.02 14.24 1.16
CA ARG A 364 -8.82 15.68 1.41
C ARG A 364 -7.36 16.09 1.54
N PRO A 365 -6.54 15.49 2.42
CA PRO A 365 -5.15 15.94 2.51
C PRO A 365 -4.31 15.47 1.32
N MET A 366 -4.69 14.40 0.59
CA MET A 366 -4.03 14.09 -0.69
C MET A 366 -4.33 15.10 -1.79
N ARG A 367 -5.57 15.60 -1.90
CA ARG A 367 -5.93 16.70 -2.82
C ARG A 367 -5.18 17.98 -2.46
N CYS A 368 -5.08 18.29 -1.17
CA CYS A 368 -4.26 19.40 -0.66
C CYS A 368 -2.79 19.23 -1.08
N PHE A 369 -2.25 18.04 -0.87
CA PHE A 369 -0.88 17.70 -1.23
C PHE A 369 -0.60 17.91 -2.73
N TYR A 370 -1.45 17.40 -3.63
CA TYR A 370 -1.28 17.59 -5.08
C TYR A 370 -1.48 19.04 -5.54
N ARG A 371 -2.27 19.85 -4.81
CA ARG A 371 -2.34 21.30 -5.04
C ARG A 371 -1.03 21.98 -4.64
N CYS A 372 -0.48 21.66 -3.47
CA CYS A 372 0.80 22.17 -2.99
C CYS A 372 1.96 21.77 -3.91
N MET A 373 1.95 20.55 -4.45
CA MET A 373 2.96 20.02 -5.36
C MET A 373 3.09 20.82 -6.66
N ARG A 374 2.10 21.65 -7.05
CA ARG A 374 2.22 22.55 -8.21
C ARG A 374 3.26 23.65 -8.02
N HIS A 375 3.62 23.97 -6.77
CA HIS A 375 4.57 25.01 -6.44
C HIS A 375 5.70 24.47 -5.56
N TYR A 376 6.93 24.49 -6.07
CA TYR A 376 8.12 24.01 -5.35
C TYR A 376 8.23 24.55 -3.92
N LYS A 377 8.06 25.87 -3.73
CA LYS A 377 8.22 26.49 -2.40
C LYS A 377 7.16 26.01 -1.41
N THR A 378 5.94 25.79 -1.88
CA THR A 378 4.85 25.26 -1.05
C THR A 378 5.13 23.83 -0.65
N ILE A 379 5.51 22.96 -1.60
CA ILE A 379 5.80 21.56 -1.27
C ILE A 379 7.07 21.45 -0.40
N ALA A 380 8.09 22.28 -0.61
CA ALA A 380 9.25 22.35 0.27
C ALA A 380 8.89 22.81 1.68
N GLY A 381 8.03 23.81 1.80
CA GLY A 381 7.46 24.23 3.08
C GLY A 381 6.69 23.09 3.76
N TYR A 382 5.86 22.36 3.01
CA TYR A 382 5.11 21.20 3.50
C TYR A 382 6.02 20.06 3.95
N VAL A 383 7.06 19.72 3.16
CA VAL A 383 8.02 18.66 3.50
C VAL A 383 8.85 19.06 4.72
N LYS A 384 9.27 20.33 4.80
CA LYS A 384 9.96 20.86 5.98
C LYS A 384 9.07 20.79 7.22
N SER A 385 7.84 21.29 7.14
CA SER A 385 6.91 21.26 8.27
C SER A 385 6.59 19.83 8.68
N THR A 386 6.28 18.95 7.74
CA THR A 386 6.03 17.53 8.03
C THR A 386 7.24 16.86 8.67
N GLY A 387 8.47 17.20 8.29
CA GLY A 387 9.66 16.65 8.94
C GLY A 387 9.79 17.02 10.40
N TYR A 388 9.52 18.28 10.75
CA TYR A 388 9.36 18.65 12.16
C TYR A 388 8.19 17.89 12.81
N TRP A 389 7.09 17.65 12.09
CA TRP A 389 5.92 16.93 12.62
C TRP A 389 6.19 15.45 12.88
N PHE A 390 6.99 14.79 12.05
CA PHE A 390 7.39 13.40 12.25
C PHE A 390 8.56 13.26 13.24
N GLY A 391 9.45 14.25 13.33
CA GLY A 391 10.52 14.31 14.33
C GLY A 391 10.01 14.51 15.76
N ASP A 392 8.96 15.31 15.92
CA ASP A 392 8.28 15.56 17.21
C ASP A 392 6.93 14.83 17.29
N PHE A 393 6.94 13.50 17.17
CA PHE A 393 5.71 12.69 17.34
C PHE A 393 5.08 12.81 18.75
N ASN A 394 5.82 13.37 19.71
CA ASN A 394 5.34 13.73 21.05
C ASN A 394 4.54 15.04 21.07
N ASN A 395 4.57 15.85 20.01
CA ASN A 395 3.73 17.04 19.91
C ASN A 395 2.27 16.64 19.65
N TRP A 396 1.42 16.97 20.62
CA TRP A 396 -0.01 16.65 20.63
C TRP A 396 -0.76 17.13 19.39
N PHE A 397 -0.40 18.27 18.79
CA PHE A 397 -1.08 18.81 17.61
C PHE A 397 -0.59 18.14 16.32
N LEU A 398 0.72 17.94 16.19
CA LEU A 398 1.36 17.43 14.98
C LEU A 398 1.09 15.94 14.76
N ARG A 399 1.01 15.17 15.84
CA ARG A 399 0.58 13.77 15.82
C ARG A 399 -0.82 13.57 15.23
N ARG A 400 -1.70 14.57 15.39
CA ARG A 400 -3.08 14.55 14.88
C ARG A 400 -3.16 14.87 13.39
N ALA A 401 -2.12 15.48 12.81
CA ALA A 401 -2.00 15.71 11.38
C ALA A 401 -1.43 14.48 10.62
N CYS A 402 -0.64 13.63 11.30
CA CYS A 402 0.03 12.46 10.71
C CYS A 402 -0.72 11.11 10.91
N CYS A 403 -2.02 11.11 11.24
CA CYS A 403 -2.84 9.91 11.55
C CYS A 403 -2.97 8.90 10.40
N TRP A 404 -2.49 9.26 9.21
CA TRP A 404 -2.47 8.43 8.01
C TRP A 404 -1.76 7.10 8.21
N GLY A 405 -0.62 7.12 8.90
CA GLY A 405 0.18 5.92 9.20
C GLY A 405 -0.33 5.11 10.40
N THR A 406 -1.32 5.61 11.13
CA THR A 406 -1.77 5.01 12.40
C THR A 406 -3.18 4.42 12.35
N GLY A 407 -3.88 4.53 11.22
CA GLY A 407 -5.25 4.02 11.04
C GLY A 407 -6.32 4.65 11.95
N ARG A 408 -5.99 5.71 12.69
CA ARG A 408 -6.85 6.30 13.76
C ARG A 408 -7.33 7.70 13.41
N PHE A 409 -7.98 7.81 12.27
CA PHE A 409 -8.45 9.08 11.73
C PHE A 409 -9.61 9.73 12.52
N HIS A 410 -10.37 8.96 13.32
CA HIS A 410 -11.61 9.39 14.01
C HIS A 410 -11.45 10.47 15.08
N ARG A 411 -10.25 10.67 15.63
CA ARG A 411 -10.09 11.54 16.79
C ARG A 411 -9.89 13.02 16.45
N HIS A 412 -9.59 13.38 15.19
CA HIS A 412 -9.00 14.69 14.85
C HIS A 412 -9.51 15.33 13.54
N ASN A 413 -10.82 15.32 13.30
CA ASN A 413 -11.42 15.85 12.06
C ASN A 413 -11.10 17.31 11.73
N TRP A 414 -10.96 18.19 12.73
CA TRP A 414 -10.75 19.62 12.53
C TRP A 414 -9.36 19.93 11.95
N THR A 415 -8.32 19.15 12.29
CA THR A 415 -6.97 19.37 11.77
C THR A 415 -6.90 19.11 10.26
N ILE A 416 -7.61 18.09 9.78
CA ILE A 416 -7.73 17.78 8.35
C ILE A 416 -8.44 18.91 7.60
N GLN A 417 -9.48 19.52 8.18
CA GLN A 417 -10.14 20.68 7.58
C GLN A 417 -9.21 21.89 7.51
N LEU A 418 -8.45 22.16 8.58
CA LEU A 418 -7.46 23.24 8.61
C LEU A 418 -6.36 23.03 7.56
N MET A 419 -5.83 21.81 7.42
CA MET A 419 -4.85 21.47 6.38
C MET A 419 -5.41 21.65 4.97
N SER A 420 -6.66 21.25 4.74
CA SER A 420 -7.32 21.45 3.46
C SER A 420 -7.50 22.93 3.14
N LEU A 421 -7.86 23.75 4.13
CA LEU A 421 -7.99 25.20 3.99
C LEU A 421 -6.63 25.83 3.69
N MET A 422 -5.57 25.48 4.43
CA MET A 422 -4.22 25.97 4.18
C MET A 422 -3.70 25.58 2.79
N GLY A 423 -3.96 24.36 2.34
CA GLY A 423 -3.61 23.92 1.00
C GLY A 423 -4.30 24.71 -0.10
N ASN A 424 -5.60 25.00 0.09
CA ASN A 424 -6.36 25.85 -0.83
C ASN A 424 -5.81 27.27 -0.85
N LEU A 425 -5.61 27.88 0.32
CA LEU A 425 -5.04 29.21 0.45
C LEU A 425 -3.65 29.28 -0.17
N SER A 426 -2.81 28.26 0.00
CA SER A 426 -1.50 28.24 -0.65
C SER A 426 -1.61 28.09 -2.16
N ALA A 427 -2.51 27.25 -2.67
CA ALA A 427 -2.67 27.06 -4.11
C ALA A 427 -3.23 28.31 -4.81
N TRP A 428 -4.07 29.08 -4.12
CA TRP A 428 -4.67 30.32 -4.62
C TRP A 428 -3.73 31.51 -4.44
N GLY A 429 -3.08 31.60 -3.28
CA GLY A 429 -2.21 32.70 -2.90
C GLY A 429 -0.83 32.64 -3.55
N ALA A 430 -0.28 31.44 -3.81
CA ALA A 430 1.06 31.30 -4.37
C ALA A 430 1.28 32.03 -5.70
N PRO A 431 0.37 31.93 -6.69
CA PRO A 431 0.45 32.75 -7.91
C PRO A 431 0.38 34.26 -7.62
N LEU A 432 -0.50 34.68 -6.70
CA LEU A 432 -0.76 36.10 -6.40
C LEU A 432 0.44 36.80 -5.74
N ILE A 433 1.23 36.07 -4.94
CA ILE A 433 2.40 36.61 -4.24
C ILE A 433 3.73 36.24 -4.92
N GLY A 434 3.68 35.75 -6.16
CA GLY A 434 4.89 35.43 -6.93
C GLY A 434 5.71 34.27 -6.36
N LEU A 435 5.10 33.33 -5.64
CA LEU A 435 5.72 32.03 -5.35
C LEU A 435 5.80 31.24 -6.68
N GLY A 436 6.85 31.54 -7.46
CA GLY A 436 7.08 30.96 -8.78
C GLY A 436 6.97 29.43 -8.79
N GLY A 437 6.43 28.92 -9.91
CA GLY A 437 6.26 27.49 -10.16
C GLY A 437 7.59 26.75 -10.32
N TRP A 438 7.50 25.51 -10.78
CA TRP A 438 8.69 24.71 -11.05
C TRP A 438 9.55 25.24 -12.21
N ASP A 439 9.05 26.20 -13.00
CA ASP A 439 9.72 26.73 -14.21
C ASP A 439 11.15 27.24 -13.97
N ARG A 440 11.45 27.79 -12.79
CA ARG A 440 12.83 28.23 -12.45
C ARG A 440 13.78 27.05 -12.19
N TYR A 441 13.22 25.88 -11.95
CA TYR A 441 13.90 24.64 -11.57
C TYR A 441 13.89 23.59 -12.69
N THR A 442 12.96 23.70 -13.65
CA THR A 442 12.87 22.80 -14.81
C THR A 442 13.62 23.27 -16.04
N LYS A 443 14.09 24.53 -16.06
CA LYS A 443 14.73 25.17 -17.23
C LYS A 443 16.04 24.52 -17.71
N HIS A 444 16.58 23.57 -16.96
CA HIS A 444 17.73 22.78 -17.37
C HIS A 444 17.42 21.31 -17.10
N ALA A 445 16.94 20.59 -18.12
CA ALA A 445 16.98 19.13 -18.09
C ALA A 445 18.44 18.70 -17.93
N TYR A 446 18.69 17.61 -17.19
CA TYR A 446 20.04 17.06 -17.13
C TYR A 446 20.49 16.70 -18.56
N THR A 447 21.59 17.30 -19.01
CA THR A 447 22.12 17.14 -20.38
C THR A 447 23.21 16.07 -20.49
N GLY A 448 23.48 15.33 -19.39
CA GLY A 448 24.38 14.20 -19.45
C GLY A 448 23.84 13.07 -20.33
N ALA A 449 24.73 12.16 -20.73
CA ALA A 449 24.33 11.00 -21.52
C ALA A 449 23.26 10.18 -20.76
N PRO A 450 22.20 9.72 -21.43
CA PRO A 450 21.25 8.81 -20.80
C PRO A 450 21.97 7.52 -20.39
N LEU A 451 21.63 6.99 -19.22
CA LEU A 451 22.06 5.67 -18.79
C LEU A 451 21.40 4.61 -19.68
N ASP A 452 22.24 3.73 -20.21
CA ASP A 452 21.80 2.45 -20.75
C ASP A 452 21.73 1.45 -19.58
N ILE A 453 20.52 1.14 -19.14
CA ILE A 453 20.28 0.21 -18.04
C ILE A 453 20.05 -1.18 -18.67
N PRO A 454 21.03 -2.10 -18.58
CA PRO A 454 20.89 -3.41 -19.18
C PRO A 454 19.73 -4.18 -18.52
N LYS A 455 19.11 -5.06 -19.31
CA LYS A 455 18.13 -6.02 -18.82
C LYS A 455 18.88 -7.29 -18.42
N ASP A 456 18.48 -7.89 -17.31
CA ASP A 456 19.02 -9.18 -16.88
C ASP A 456 18.76 -10.22 -17.99
N PRO A 457 19.81 -10.79 -18.63
CA PRO A 457 19.65 -11.74 -19.74
C PRO A 457 19.04 -13.07 -19.27
N HIS A 458 19.12 -13.38 -17.98
CA HIS A 458 18.46 -14.52 -17.35
C HIS A 458 17.09 -14.14 -16.75
N GLY A 459 16.68 -12.87 -16.90
CA GLY A 459 15.52 -12.21 -16.29
C GLY A 459 14.15 -12.61 -16.83
N GLY A 460 14.02 -13.82 -17.39
CA GLY A 460 12.73 -14.49 -17.59
C GLY A 460 12.12 -15.01 -16.29
N HIS A 461 12.90 -15.15 -15.21
CA HIS A 461 12.44 -15.71 -13.93
C HIS A 461 11.77 -14.67 -12.99
N GLY A 462 11.02 -13.73 -13.58
CA GLY A 462 9.95 -13.00 -12.87
C GLY A 462 8.56 -13.62 -13.10
N SER A 463 8.50 -14.79 -13.74
CA SER A 463 7.28 -15.59 -13.91
C SER A 463 7.08 -16.48 -12.69
N GLY A 464 5.82 -16.59 -12.24
CA GLY A 464 5.43 -17.56 -11.23
C GLY A 464 5.95 -18.97 -11.51
N HIS A 465 6.04 -19.72 -10.42
CA HIS A 465 6.62 -21.06 -10.28
C HIS A 465 8.14 -21.04 -10.08
N ASP A 466 8.53 -21.44 -8.86
CA ASP A 466 9.88 -21.79 -8.41
C ASP A 466 10.64 -20.72 -7.61
N PHE A 467 10.02 -20.27 -6.51
CA PHE A 467 10.77 -20.08 -5.29
C PHE A 467 10.68 -21.36 -4.48
N THR A 468 11.77 -22.11 -4.37
CA THR A 468 11.91 -23.10 -3.29
C THR A 468 12.10 -22.27 -2.02
N PRO A 469 11.21 -22.34 -1.02
CA PRO A 469 11.48 -21.72 0.27
C PRO A 469 12.81 -22.31 0.77
N MET A 470 13.69 -21.45 1.28
CA MET A 470 14.83 -21.92 2.06
C MET A 470 14.23 -22.71 3.23
N THR A 471 14.23 -24.03 3.11
CA THR A 471 13.97 -24.91 4.23
C THR A 471 15.17 -24.71 5.13
N ILE A 472 14.95 -24.12 6.30
CA ILE A 472 15.88 -24.27 7.40
C ILE A 472 15.98 -25.78 7.60
N ARG A 473 17.12 -26.36 7.24
CA ARG A 473 17.41 -27.75 7.59
C ARG A 473 17.61 -27.76 9.11
N ASP A 474 16.82 -28.55 9.82
CA ASP A 474 16.92 -28.74 11.27
C ASP A 474 18.22 -29.44 11.73
N ASP A 475 19.24 -29.57 10.87
CA ASP A 475 20.40 -30.45 11.07
C ASP A 475 21.78 -29.77 10.90
N ASP A 476 21.89 -28.44 11.02
CA ASP A 476 23.22 -27.80 11.17
C ASP A 476 23.57 -27.70 12.68
N PRO A 477 24.69 -28.29 13.13
CA PRO A 477 25.05 -28.30 14.55
C PRO A 477 25.37 -26.89 15.03
N VAL A 478 24.74 -26.51 16.15
CA VAL A 478 25.03 -25.28 16.89
C VAL A 478 26.45 -25.38 17.45
N GLU A 479 27.43 -24.79 16.78
CA GLU A 479 28.69 -24.44 17.43
C GLU A 479 28.45 -23.26 18.36
N GLU A 480 28.44 -23.54 19.66
CA GLU A 480 28.47 -22.54 20.73
C GLU A 480 29.67 -21.62 20.54
N THR A 481 29.41 -20.39 20.13
CA THR A 481 30.36 -19.27 20.25
C THR A 481 29.86 -18.35 21.35
N SER A 482 30.05 -18.78 22.59
CA SER A 482 29.94 -17.93 23.77
C SER A 482 31.22 -17.11 23.90
N GLU A 483 31.30 -15.96 23.24
CA GLU A 483 32.16 -14.84 23.64
C GLU A 483 31.83 -13.64 22.75
N VAL A 484 32.04 -12.42 23.27
CA VAL A 484 31.68 -11.11 22.67
C VAL A 484 30.25 -10.63 22.96
N LEU A 485 29.87 -10.59 24.24
CA LEU A 485 28.86 -9.66 24.79
C LEU A 485 29.26 -9.16 26.18
N THR A 486 30.49 -8.67 26.34
CA THR A 486 30.93 -7.96 27.56
C THR A 486 31.98 -6.90 27.23
N SER A 487 31.58 -5.80 26.57
CA SER A 487 32.34 -4.54 26.58
C SER A 487 31.57 -3.38 25.92
N ALA A 488 30.45 -2.97 26.49
CA ALA A 488 29.85 -1.65 26.22
C ALA A 488 28.83 -1.31 27.31
N GLY A 489 29.29 -1.15 28.55
CA GLY A 489 28.41 -0.94 29.69
C GLY A 489 29.16 -0.50 30.95
N ALA A 490 30.00 0.53 30.83
CA ALA A 490 30.48 1.30 31.97
C ALA A 490 31.15 2.58 31.47
N MET A 491 30.42 3.71 31.50
CA MET A 491 31.08 4.99 31.65
C MET A 491 30.19 5.91 32.48
N GLU A 492 30.78 6.36 33.57
CA GLU A 492 30.17 6.90 34.78
C GLU A 492 29.56 8.28 34.61
N MET A 493 28.48 8.49 35.36
CA MET A 493 28.14 9.80 35.90
C MET A 493 29.24 10.22 36.89
N ALA A 494 30.05 11.21 36.53
CA ALA A 494 30.86 11.95 37.47
C ALA A 494 30.33 13.38 37.57
N ALA A 495 29.85 13.69 38.77
CA ALA A 495 29.45 15.01 39.22
C ALA A 495 30.66 15.98 39.20
N THR A 496 30.41 17.23 38.81
CA THR A 496 31.26 18.37 39.15
C THR A 496 30.41 19.40 39.87
N SER A 497 30.64 19.52 41.18
CA SER A 497 30.29 20.64 42.03
C SER A 497 31.46 20.92 42.97
N ALA A 498 31.73 22.21 43.21
CA ALA A 498 32.80 22.88 43.97
C ALA A 498 34.06 23.20 43.14
N GLU A 499 34.55 24.45 43.04
CA GLU A 499 34.34 25.70 43.82
C GLU A 499 33.92 26.90 42.95
#